data_AF-A0AA41VHY8-F1
#
_entry.id   AF-A0AA41VHY8-F1
#
_cell.length_a   1.000
_cell.length_b   1.000
_cell.length_c   1.000
_cell.angle_alpha   90.00
_cell.angle_beta   90.00
_cell.angle_gamma   90.00
#
_symmetry.space_group_name_H-M   'P 1'
#
loop_
_entity.id
_entity.type
_entity.pdbx_description
1 polymer ?
#
loop_
_entity_poly.entity_id
_entity_poly.type
_entity_poly.pdbx_seq_one_letter_code
_entity_poly.pdbx_strand_id
1 'polypeptide(L)'
;MEKRVSSISPLYSFFMLLSLLFVSVSSSSRIQSNPTPTPWPHQFHSILVMNFSGSNEIINLWYDWTNGRNFNIIQKQLGDVTYDCEWNNGTSFVWTSKKCSRAQLEVGILVPNWLDGAKYLGQQTVDGFLCNVWEKVDFIWYYEDVVTKRPVHWVFYTGRSAHVMTFEVGAVLEDEHWQAPAHCFEGGEKEVNNSDGFTESSMEGVLRSKMVGLNKYKSPSISSF
;
A
#
# COMPACT_ATOMS: atom_id res chain seq x y z
N MET A 1 -33.35 -55.00 -40.04
CA MET A 1 -33.33 -53.57 -39.66
C MET A 1 -32.00 -53.00 -40.10
N GLU A 2 -31.94 -52.41 -41.28
CA GLU A 2 -30.71 -51.93 -41.90
C GLU A 2 -30.68 -50.41 -41.79
N LYS A 3 -29.73 -49.88 -41.00
CA LYS A 3 -29.61 -48.44 -40.76
C LYS A 3 -28.97 -47.79 -42.00
N ARG A 4 -29.73 -46.97 -42.74
CA ARG A 4 -29.17 -46.07 -43.75
C ARG A 4 -28.28 -45.04 -43.05
N VAL A 5 -26.99 -45.09 -43.35
CA VAL A 5 -26.06 -44.00 -43.06
C VAL A 5 -26.25 -42.96 -44.16
N SER A 6 -26.82 -41.80 -43.82
CA SER A 6 -26.95 -40.68 -44.75
C SER A 6 -25.56 -40.09 -45.04
N SER A 7 -25.11 -40.21 -46.28
CA SER A 7 -23.86 -39.61 -46.76
C SER A 7 -24.01 -38.09 -46.79
N ILE A 8 -23.26 -37.40 -45.94
CA ILE A 8 -23.19 -35.95 -45.91
C ILE A 8 -22.41 -35.51 -47.14
N SER A 9 -23.06 -34.77 -48.03
CA SER A 9 -22.47 -34.31 -49.28
C SER A 9 -21.24 -33.40 -49.04
N PRO A 10 -20.15 -33.57 -49.81
CA PRO A 10 -18.87 -32.89 -49.57
C PRO A 10 -18.95 -31.36 -49.69
N LEU A 11 -19.96 -30.82 -50.37
CA LEU A 11 -20.24 -29.38 -50.43
C LEU A 11 -20.60 -28.78 -49.06
N TYR A 12 -21.37 -29.49 -48.23
CA TYR A 12 -21.81 -28.97 -46.92
C TYR A 12 -20.67 -28.97 -45.91
N SER A 13 -19.77 -29.95 -45.97
CA SER A 13 -18.54 -29.97 -45.16
C SER A 13 -17.62 -28.80 -45.52
N PHE A 14 -17.54 -28.43 -46.80
CA PHE A 14 -16.73 -27.30 -47.25
C PHE A 14 -17.30 -25.95 -46.77
N PHE A 15 -18.62 -25.75 -46.83
CA PHE A 15 -19.27 -24.54 -46.31
C PHE A 15 -19.15 -24.39 -44.78
N MET A 16 -19.21 -25.49 -44.02
CA MET A 16 -18.98 -25.47 -42.56
C MET A 16 -17.52 -25.11 -42.21
N LEU A 17 -16.53 -25.67 -42.90
CA LEU A 17 -15.12 -25.31 -42.72
C LEU A 17 -14.82 -23.86 -43.10
N LEU A 18 -15.46 -23.36 -44.15
CA LEU A 18 -15.32 -21.96 -44.58
C LEU A 18 -15.94 -20.99 -43.56
N SER A 19 -17.07 -21.36 -42.92
CA SER A 19 -17.68 -20.55 -41.86
C SER A 19 -16.82 -20.45 -40.59
N LEU A 20 -16.05 -21.49 -40.26
CA LEU A 20 -15.12 -21.50 -39.13
C LEU A 20 -13.87 -20.63 -39.37
N LEU A 21 -13.51 -20.37 -40.64
CA LEU A 21 -12.37 -19.51 -41.00
C LEU A 21 -12.72 -18.01 -41.00
N PHE A 22 -14.02 -17.66 -41.01
CA PHE A 22 -14.48 -16.25 -40.98
C PHE A 22 -14.78 -15.71 -39.59
N VAL A 23 -14.65 -16.50 -38.52
CA VAL A 23 -14.59 -15.98 -37.14
C VAL A 23 -13.18 -15.45 -36.89
N SER A 24 -12.76 -14.48 -37.70
CA SER A 24 -11.67 -13.58 -37.35
C SER A 24 -12.17 -12.76 -36.17
N VAL A 25 -11.87 -13.24 -34.96
CA VAL A 25 -11.95 -12.44 -33.75
C VAL A 25 -11.06 -11.23 -33.99
N SER A 26 -11.70 -10.13 -34.38
CA SER A 26 -11.10 -8.82 -34.36
C SER A 26 -10.93 -8.48 -32.89
N SER A 27 -9.85 -8.99 -32.29
CA SER A 27 -9.36 -8.50 -31.01
C SER A 27 -8.92 -7.07 -31.25
N SER A 28 -9.87 -6.13 -31.19
CA SER A 28 -9.55 -4.74 -30.99
C SER A 28 -8.81 -4.68 -29.66
N SER A 29 -7.49 -4.66 -29.73
CA SER A 29 -6.63 -4.21 -28.64
C SER A 29 -7.04 -2.77 -28.36
N ARG A 30 -8.06 -2.58 -27.51
CA ARG A 30 -8.20 -1.30 -26.83
C ARG A 30 -6.85 -1.06 -26.18
N ILE A 31 -6.21 0.03 -26.52
CA ILE A 31 -5.11 0.56 -25.72
C ILE A 31 -5.77 0.95 -24.40
N GLN A 32 -5.88 -0.03 -23.51
CA GLN A 32 -6.40 0.18 -22.17
C GLN A 32 -5.27 0.90 -21.44
N SER A 33 -5.43 2.20 -21.26
CA SER A 33 -4.52 2.98 -20.43
C SER A 33 -4.42 2.31 -19.07
N ASN A 34 -3.20 2.25 -18.53
CA ASN A 34 -2.97 1.71 -17.19
C ASN A 34 -3.87 2.44 -16.18
N PRO A 35 -4.40 1.73 -15.18
CA PRO A 35 -5.19 2.36 -14.13
C PRO A 35 -4.34 3.35 -13.33
N THR A 36 -4.95 4.47 -12.95
CA THR A 36 -4.38 5.42 -12.00
C THR A 36 -4.66 4.93 -10.58
N PRO A 37 -3.67 4.93 -9.67
CA PRO A 37 -3.90 4.60 -8.27
C PRO A 37 -4.83 5.61 -7.61
N THR A 38 -5.71 5.15 -6.73
CA THR A 38 -6.63 6.03 -5.99
C THR A 38 -5.86 6.76 -4.90
N PRO A 39 -5.94 8.10 -4.80
CA PRO A 39 -5.38 8.82 -3.68
C PRO A 39 -5.99 8.33 -2.37
N TRP A 40 -5.20 8.31 -1.29
CA TRP A 40 -5.73 8.07 0.04
C TRP A 40 -6.77 9.14 0.40
N PRO A 41 -7.86 8.76 1.09
CA PRO A 41 -8.79 9.74 1.61
C PRO A 41 -8.09 10.60 2.67
N HIS A 42 -8.57 11.83 2.85
CA HIS A 42 -7.95 12.76 3.80
C HIS A 42 -7.98 12.26 5.24
N GLN A 43 -8.96 11.43 5.59
CA GLN A 43 -9.12 10.85 6.91
C GLN A 43 -9.54 9.38 6.77
N PHE A 44 -8.89 8.49 7.52
CA PHE A 44 -9.33 7.11 7.65
C PHE A 44 -8.73 6.44 8.89
N HIS A 45 -9.38 5.36 9.31
CA HIS A 45 -8.82 4.36 10.22
C HIS A 45 -8.65 3.02 9.49
N SER A 46 -7.57 2.31 9.81
CA SER A 46 -7.32 0.99 9.28
C SER A 46 -6.67 0.10 10.34
N ILE A 47 -7.15 -1.13 10.43
CA ILE A 47 -6.48 -2.20 11.16
C ILE A 47 -5.63 -2.96 10.15
N LEU A 48 -4.32 -3.03 10.42
CA LEU A 48 -3.36 -3.77 9.62
C LEU A 48 -2.83 -4.95 10.41
N VAL A 49 -2.65 -6.09 9.77
CA VAL A 49 -1.81 -7.18 10.28
C VAL A 49 -0.50 -7.14 9.52
N MET A 50 0.56 -6.76 10.21
CA MET A 50 1.91 -6.79 9.63
C MET A 50 2.56 -8.14 9.89
N ASN A 51 3.24 -8.66 8.88
CA ASN A 51 4.07 -9.84 9.02
C ASN A 51 5.52 -9.51 8.64
N PHE A 52 6.46 -9.94 9.47
CA PHE A 52 7.86 -9.94 9.13
C PHE A 52 8.51 -11.28 9.50
N SER A 53 8.75 -12.13 8.49
CA SER A 53 9.38 -13.45 8.66
C SER A 53 8.71 -14.32 9.74
N GLY A 54 7.38 -14.22 9.88
CA GLY A 54 6.61 -14.97 10.90
C GLY A 54 6.33 -14.21 12.20
N SER A 55 6.96 -13.06 12.43
CA SER A 55 6.60 -12.15 13.53
C SER A 55 5.40 -11.31 13.13
N ASN A 56 4.29 -11.45 13.86
CA ASN A 56 3.07 -10.71 13.63
C ASN A 56 2.91 -9.53 14.60
N GLU A 57 2.39 -8.43 14.07
CA GLU A 57 1.94 -7.28 14.85
C GLU A 57 0.64 -6.72 14.25
N ILE A 58 -0.21 -6.16 15.11
CA ILE A 58 -1.43 -5.47 14.70
C ILE A 58 -1.15 -3.97 14.81
N ILE A 59 -1.48 -3.22 13.77
CA ILE A 59 -1.38 -1.77 13.75
C ILE A 59 -2.79 -1.18 13.61
N ASN A 60 -3.14 -0.28 14.52
CA ASN A 60 -4.24 0.66 14.30
C ASN A 60 -3.64 1.93 13.70
N LEU A 61 -3.88 2.12 12.41
CA LEU A 61 -3.43 3.28 11.66
C LEU A 61 -4.56 4.30 11.62
N TRP A 62 -4.32 5.46 12.24
CA TRP A 62 -5.14 6.65 12.11
C TRP A 62 -4.43 7.65 11.22
N TYR A 63 -5.03 7.97 10.08
CA TYR A 63 -4.51 8.96 9.15
C TYR A 63 -5.45 10.15 9.11
N ASP A 64 -4.92 11.35 9.34
CA ASP A 64 -5.68 12.60 9.34
C ASP A 64 -4.85 13.70 8.65
N TRP A 65 -4.88 13.66 7.32
CA TRP A 65 -4.23 14.66 6.48
C TRP A 65 -4.80 16.06 6.70
N THR A 66 -6.10 16.17 6.97
CA THR A 66 -6.77 17.45 7.24
C THR A 66 -6.11 18.19 8.39
N ASN A 67 -5.72 17.48 9.45
CA ASN A 67 -5.00 18.04 10.60
C ASN A 67 -3.50 17.73 10.58
N GLY A 68 -2.97 17.19 9.48
CA GLY A 68 -1.55 16.97 9.27
C GLY A 68 -0.91 15.97 10.24
N ARG A 69 -1.60 14.87 10.57
CA ARG A 69 -1.14 13.90 11.56
C ARG A 69 -1.39 12.44 11.14
N ASN A 70 -0.48 11.55 11.54
CA ASN A 70 -0.52 10.12 11.28
C ASN A 70 -0.15 9.37 12.57
N PHE A 71 -0.92 8.36 12.96
CA PHE A 71 -0.71 7.67 14.22
C PHE A 71 -0.85 6.16 14.07
N ASN A 72 0.26 5.46 14.30
CA ASN A 72 0.30 4.01 14.37
C ASN A 72 0.31 3.57 15.84
N ILE A 73 -0.71 2.83 16.26
CA ILE A 73 -0.73 2.13 17.55
C ILE A 73 -0.43 0.66 17.28
N ILE A 74 0.77 0.23 17.66
CA ILE A 74 1.39 -1.03 17.25
C ILE A 74 1.40 -2.00 18.43
N GLN A 75 0.69 -3.11 18.28
CA GLN A 75 0.69 -4.22 19.23
C GLN A 75 1.46 -5.41 18.63
N LYS A 76 2.65 -5.66 19.17
CA LYS A 76 3.44 -6.87 18.84
C LYS A 76 2.89 -8.08 19.56
N GLN A 77 3.03 -9.28 18.96
CA GLN A 77 2.57 -10.53 19.59
C GLN A 77 3.18 -10.77 20.98
N LEU A 78 4.45 -10.39 21.19
CA LEU A 78 5.19 -10.59 22.46
C LEU A 78 5.91 -9.30 22.92
N GLY A 79 5.23 -8.16 22.94
CA GLY A 79 5.84 -6.88 23.35
C GLY A 79 4.87 -5.84 23.89
N ASP A 80 5.43 -4.75 24.41
CA ASP A 80 4.67 -3.57 24.84
C ASP A 80 4.03 -2.88 23.63
N VAL A 81 2.88 -2.22 23.85
CA VAL A 81 2.28 -1.34 22.84
C VAL A 81 3.26 -0.20 22.54
N THR A 82 3.53 -0.01 21.25
CA THR A 82 4.28 1.13 20.74
C THR A 82 3.34 2.10 20.05
N TYR A 83 3.52 3.37 20.33
CA TYR A 83 2.77 4.47 19.75
C TYR A 83 3.74 5.26 18.86
N ASP A 84 3.44 5.41 17.57
CA ASP A 84 4.21 6.25 16.64
C ASP A 84 3.31 7.32 16.04
N CYS A 85 3.40 8.53 16.60
CA CYS A 85 2.66 9.70 16.16
C CYS A 85 3.57 10.62 15.35
N GLU A 86 3.15 10.93 14.13
CA GLU A 86 3.89 11.72 13.16
C GLU A 86 3.06 12.93 12.72
N TRP A 87 3.74 14.05 12.55
CA TRP A 87 3.15 15.33 12.14
C TRP A 87 3.67 15.72 10.75
N ASN A 88 2.86 16.46 10.00
CA ASN A 88 3.18 16.93 8.65
C ASN A 88 4.36 17.91 8.62
N ASN A 89 4.69 18.54 9.74
CA ASN A 89 5.88 19.37 9.90
C ASN A 89 7.17 18.55 10.09
N GLY A 90 7.09 17.21 10.05
CA GLY A 90 8.22 16.31 10.22
C GLY A 90 8.49 15.88 11.65
N THR A 91 7.88 16.52 12.66
CA THR A 91 8.02 16.09 14.04
C THR A 91 7.35 14.73 14.23
N SER A 92 7.99 13.87 15.01
CA SER A 92 7.36 12.63 15.43
C SER A 92 7.85 12.15 16.78
N PHE A 93 6.95 11.47 17.47
CA PHE A 93 7.16 10.83 18.75
C PHE A 93 6.91 9.33 18.60
N VAL A 94 7.85 8.54 19.10
CA VAL A 94 7.66 7.09 19.28
C VAL A 94 7.77 6.79 20.76
N TRP A 95 6.76 6.19 21.35
CA TRP A 95 6.77 5.90 22.78
C TRP A 95 6.13 4.56 23.15
N THR A 96 6.50 4.09 24.33
CA THR A 96 5.83 3.02 25.08
C THR A 96 5.47 3.57 26.46
N SER A 97 5.02 2.71 27.38
CA SER A 97 4.79 3.11 28.78
C SER A 97 6.05 3.56 29.53
N LYS A 98 7.26 3.24 29.03
CA LYS A 98 8.53 3.43 29.75
C LYS A 98 9.58 4.25 29.00
N LYS A 99 9.41 4.43 27.69
CA LYS A 99 10.42 5.02 26.82
C LYS A 99 9.75 5.94 25.83
N CYS A 100 10.43 7.02 25.48
CA CYS A 100 10.05 7.88 24.39
C CYS A 100 11.28 8.28 23.57
N SER A 101 11.10 8.42 22.26
CA SER A 101 12.02 9.06 21.34
C SER A 101 11.29 10.10 20.50
N ARG A 102 12.01 11.16 20.15
CA ARG A 102 11.54 12.23 19.26
C ARG A 102 12.48 12.30 18.07
N ALA A 103 11.91 12.45 16.88
CA ALA A 103 12.66 12.65 15.65
C ALA A 103 12.08 13.83 14.85
N GLN A 104 12.94 14.43 14.03
CA GLN A 104 12.54 15.43 13.04
C GLN A 104 12.87 14.88 11.64
N LEU A 105 11.83 14.58 10.87
CA LEU A 105 11.91 14.08 9.51
C LEU A 105 11.78 15.24 8.51
N GLU A 106 12.38 15.10 7.32
CA GLU A 106 12.45 16.21 6.35
C GLU A 106 11.13 16.54 5.64
N VAL A 107 10.17 15.61 5.55
CA VAL A 107 9.01 15.73 4.62
C VAL A 107 7.65 15.46 5.26
N GLY A 108 7.59 15.12 6.55
CA GLY A 108 6.33 14.84 7.25
C GLY A 108 5.63 13.55 6.80
N ILE A 109 4.32 13.46 7.06
CA ILE A 109 3.52 12.27 6.74
C ILE A 109 3.29 12.09 5.23
N LEU A 110 2.94 10.89 4.79
CA LEU A 110 2.57 10.62 3.40
C LEU A 110 1.41 11.51 2.95
N VAL A 111 1.56 12.14 1.78
CA VAL A 111 0.48 12.91 1.17
C VAL A 111 -0.55 11.97 0.53
N PRO A 112 -1.82 12.39 0.35
CA PRO A 112 -2.87 11.55 -0.24
C PRO A 112 -2.49 10.88 -1.57
N ASN A 113 -1.77 11.59 -2.44
CA ASN A 113 -1.37 11.12 -3.76
C ASN A 113 0.08 10.56 -3.79
N TRP A 114 0.58 10.00 -2.69
CA TRP A 114 1.97 9.51 -2.61
C TRP A 114 2.32 8.44 -3.66
N LEU A 115 1.33 7.74 -4.22
CA LEU A 115 1.48 6.78 -5.32
C LEU A 115 1.62 7.43 -6.71
N ASP A 116 1.52 8.76 -6.83
CA ASP A 116 1.70 9.45 -8.12
C ASP A 116 3.05 9.12 -8.73
N GLY A 117 3.04 8.67 -9.99
CA GLY A 117 4.26 8.27 -10.68
C GLY A 117 4.78 6.87 -10.33
N ALA A 118 4.02 6.09 -9.55
CA ALA A 118 4.33 4.68 -9.33
C ALA A 118 4.17 3.87 -10.63
N LYS A 119 4.98 2.83 -10.76
CA LYS A 119 5.00 1.94 -11.91
C LYS A 119 3.91 0.88 -11.76
N TYR A 120 2.95 0.85 -12.67
CA TYR A 120 1.93 -0.20 -12.70
C TYR A 120 2.53 -1.54 -13.15
N LEU A 121 2.24 -2.62 -12.43
CA LEU A 121 2.79 -3.95 -12.65
C LEU A 121 1.77 -4.98 -13.16
N GLY A 122 0.49 -4.59 -13.29
CA GLY A 122 -0.59 -5.49 -13.68
C GLY A 122 -1.49 -5.86 -12.51
N GLN A 123 -2.25 -6.95 -12.67
CA GLN A 123 -3.20 -7.44 -11.68
C GLN A 123 -2.72 -8.72 -11.01
N GLN A 124 -2.97 -8.86 -9.71
CA GLN A 124 -2.65 -10.06 -8.93
C GLN A 124 -3.78 -10.34 -7.93
N THR A 125 -4.01 -11.62 -7.61
CA THR A 125 -4.96 -12.00 -6.55
C THR A 125 -4.23 -12.09 -5.22
N VAL A 126 -4.67 -11.31 -4.23
CA VAL A 126 -4.13 -11.28 -2.85
C VAL A 126 -5.29 -11.19 -1.86
N ASP A 127 -5.24 -11.98 -0.79
CA ASP A 127 -6.26 -12.01 0.28
C ASP A 127 -7.71 -12.18 -0.21
N GLY A 128 -7.88 -12.85 -1.36
CA GLY A 128 -9.19 -13.06 -2.00
C GLY A 128 -9.66 -11.92 -2.90
N PHE A 129 -8.88 -10.86 -3.07
CA PHE A 129 -9.17 -9.72 -3.94
C PHE A 129 -8.34 -9.78 -5.22
N LEU A 130 -8.95 -9.43 -6.36
CA LEU A 130 -8.20 -9.09 -7.56
C LEU A 130 -7.71 -7.65 -7.43
N CYS A 131 -6.41 -7.44 -7.38
CA CYS A 131 -5.80 -6.14 -7.12
C CYS A 131 -5.02 -5.63 -8.32
N ASN A 132 -5.11 -4.33 -8.60
CA ASN A 132 -4.10 -3.60 -9.35
C ASN A 132 -2.84 -3.45 -8.47
N VAL A 133 -1.65 -3.57 -9.07
CA VAL A 133 -0.38 -3.52 -8.34
C VAL A 133 0.49 -2.38 -8.86
N TRP A 134 1.01 -1.55 -7.94
CA TRP A 134 1.99 -0.51 -8.25
C TRP A 134 3.25 -0.67 -7.41
N GLU A 135 4.38 -0.34 -8.01
CA GLU A 135 5.67 -0.23 -7.35
C GLU A 135 6.08 1.24 -7.27
N LYS A 136 6.48 1.68 -6.08
CA LYS A 136 7.02 3.02 -5.86
C LYS A 136 8.48 2.91 -5.43
N VAL A 137 9.36 3.43 -6.29
CA VAL A 137 10.81 3.62 -6.08
C VAL A 137 11.57 2.40 -5.54
N ASP A 138 11.25 1.19 -6.05
CA ASP A 138 11.83 -0.08 -5.61
C ASP A 138 11.74 -0.33 -4.09
N PHE A 139 10.82 0.37 -3.41
CA PHE A 139 10.71 0.38 -1.96
C PHE A 139 9.44 -0.32 -1.48
N ILE A 140 8.30 -0.02 -2.13
CA ILE A 140 7.00 -0.52 -1.73
C ILE A 140 6.19 -0.98 -2.95
N TRP A 141 5.56 -2.14 -2.81
CA TRP A 141 4.56 -2.68 -3.71
C TRP A 141 3.19 -2.55 -3.07
N TYR A 142 2.27 -1.88 -3.74
CA TYR A 142 0.96 -1.52 -3.22
C TYR A 142 -0.15 -2.19 -4.04
N TYR A 143 -1.10 -2.82 -3.35
CA TYR A 143 -2.18 -3.60 -3.93
C TYR A 143 -3.50 -2.91 -3.61
N GLU A 144 -4.23 -2.50 -4.65
CA GLU A 144 -5.55 -1.87 -4.57
C GLU A 144 -6.58 -2.79 -5.22
N ASP A 145 -7.69 -3.08 -4.54
CA ASP A 145 -8.79 -3.84 -5.14
C ASP A 145 -9.30 -3.15 -6.41
N VAL A 146 -9.39 -3.91 -7.51
CA VAL A 146 -9.85 -3.40 -8.81
C VAL A 146 -11.26 -2.84 -8.75
N VAL A 147 -12.11 -3.40 -7.88
CA VAL A 147 -13.54 -3.05 -7.77
C VAL A 147 -13.74 -1.88 -6.84
N THR A 148 -13.38 -2.03 -5.56
CA THR A 148 -13.72 -1.04 -4.52
C THR A 148 -12.70 0.08 -4.40
N LYS A 149 -11.54 -0.04 -5.07
CA LYS A 149 -10.43 0.93 -4.98
C LYS A 149 -9.80 1.06 -3.60
N ARG A 150 -10.11 0.14 -2.67
CA ARG A 150 -9.55 0.15 -1.33
C ARG A 150 -8.13 -0.45 -1.32
N PRO A 151 -7.25 0.01 -0.41
CA PRO A 151 -6.01 -0.69 -0.12
C PRO A 151 -6.31 -2.13 0.35
N VAL A 152 -5.56 -3.11 -0.13
CA VAL A 152 -5.69 -4.52 0.29
C VAL A 152 -4.41 -5.00 0.97
N HIS A 153 -3.26 -4.66 0.39
CA HIS A 153 -1.97 -5.18 0.83
C HIS A 153 -0.85 -4.24 0.42
N TRP A 154 0.24 -4.22 1.18
CA TRP A 154 1.50 -3.67 0.69
C TRP A 154 2.70 -4.45 1.20
N VAL A 155 3.76 -4.47 0.40
CA VAL A 155 5.02 -5.18 0.70
C VAL A 155 6.16 -4.18 0.60
N PHE A 156 7.02 -4.16 1.60
CA PHE A 156 8.26 -3.40 1.58
C PHE A 156 9.38 -4.23 0.97
N TYR A 157 10.42 -3.57 0.44
CA TYR A 157 11.62 -4.24 -0.09
C TYR A 157 12.33 -5.15 0.91
N THR A 158 12.08 -4.96 2.21
CA THR A 158 12.58 -5.83 3.29
C THR A 158 11.84 -7.17 3.38
N GLY A 159 10.76 -7.36 2.63
CA GLY A 159 9.87 -8.53 2.72
C GLY A 159 8.83 -8.41 3.83
N ARG A 160 8.81 -7.31 4.58
CA ARG A 160 7.70 -7.01 5.49
C ARG A 160 6.43 -6.74 4.69
N SER A 161 5.32 -7.35 5.07
CA SER A 161 4.02 -7.14 4.42
C SER A 161 2.99 -6.62 5.42
N ALA A 162 2.04 -5.85 4.92
CA ALA A 162 0.84 -5.44 5.64
C ALA A 162 -0.39 -5.97 4.92
N HIS A 163 -1.25 -6.66 5.68
CA HIS A 163 -2.57 -7.07 5.24
C HIS A 163 -3.59 -6.10 5.81
N VAL A 164 -4.39 -5.48 4.94
CA VAL A 164 -5.38 -4.47 5.33
C VAL A 164 -6.67 -5.18 5.73
N MET A 165 -6.98 -5.18 7.03
CA MET A 165 -8.14 -5.88 7.58
C MET A 165 -9.40 -5.02 7.53
N THR A 166 -9.27 -3.74 7.85
CA THR A 166 -10.34 -2.74 7.79
C THR A 166 -9.85 -1.47 7.08
N PHE A 167 -10.76 -0.71 6.48
CA PHE A 167 -10.47 0.57 5.86
C PHE A 167 -11.70 1.49 5.96
N GLU A 168 -11.73 2.30 7.01
CA GLU A 168 -12.87 3.12 7.41
C GLU A 168 -12.64 4.57 7.00
N VAL A 169 -13.13 4.91 5.80
CA VAL A 169 -13.00 6.26 5.23
C VAL A 169 -13.78 7.27 6.08
N GLY A 170 -13.13 8.38 6.43
CA GLY A 170 -13.71 9.47 7.22
C GLY A 170 -13.69 9.25 8.73
N ALA A 171 -13.15 8.11 9.21
CA ALA A 171 -12.95 7.89 10.63
C ALA A 171 -11.92 8.88 11.20
N VAL A 172 -12.19 9.38 12.41
CA VAL A 172 -11.36 10.36 13.12
C VAL A 172 -11.11 9.92 14.55
N LEU A 173 -9.94 10.27 15.07
CA LEU A 173 -9.54 10.03 16.46
C LEU A 173 -9.58 11.36 17.22
N GLU A 174 -10.14 11.36 18.43
CA GLU A 174 -10.25 12.55 19.29
C GLU A 174 -8.87 13.16 19.57
N ASP A 175 -8.80 14.49 19.62
CA ASP A 175 -7.56 15.28 19.63
C ASP A 175 -6.64 14.94 20.82
N GLU A 176 -7.21 14.54 21.95
CA GLU A 176 -6.50 14.16 23.16
C GLU A 176 -5.60 12.94 22.95
N HIS A 177 -6.00 12.00 22.09
CA HIS A 177 -5.24 10.78 21.85
C HIS A 177 -3.99 10.99 20.98
N TRP A 178 -3.91 12.11 20.26
CA TRP A 178 -2.75 12.46 19.44
C TRP A 178 -1.59 13.04 20.25
N GLN A 179 -1.81 13.35 21.53
CA GLN A 179 -0.81 14.01 22.36
C GLN A 179 0.21 13.01 22.88
N ALA A 180 1.49 13.29 22.61
CA ALA A 180 2.58 12.55 23.23
C ALA A 180 2.57 12.75 24.76
N PRO A 181 2.89 11.73 25.56
CA PRO A 181 2.87 11.83 27.02
C PRO A 181 3.96 12.77 27.56
N ALA A 182 3.76 13.32 28.76
CA ALA A 182 4.66 14.32 29.36
C ALA A 182 6.14 13.86 29.43
N HIS A 183 6.38 12.57 29.69
CA HIS A 183 7.74 12.02 29.76
C HIS A 183 8.50 12.05 28.42
N CYS A 184 7.82 12.27 27.29
CA CYS A 184 8.47 12.52 25.99
C CYS A 184 9.19 13.87 25.92
N PHE A 185 8.90 14.78 26.86
CA PHE A 185 9.48 16.10 26.96
C PHE A 185 10.50 16.21 28.11
N GLU A 186 10.68 15.13 28.88
CA GLU A 186 11.59 15.06 30.02
C GLU A 186 12.89 14.33 29.61
N GLY A 187 14.01 15.06 29.60
CA GLY A 187 15.33 14.49 29.26
C GLY A 187 15.76 14.81 27.82
N GLY A 188 16.86 15.55 27.69
CA GLY A 188 17.36 16.07 26.41
C GLY A 188 17.68 14.99 25.39
N GLU A 189 17.26 15.27 24.15
CA GLU A 189 17.84 14.85 22.87
C GLU A 189 18.69 13.57 22.91
N LYS A 190 18.04 12.42 22.76
CA LYS A 190 18.64 11.37 21.93
C LYS A 190 18.12 11.56 20.52
N GLU A 191 18.67 12.56 19.84
CA GLU A 191 18.66 12.59 18.38
C GLU A 191 19.34 11.30 17.92
N VAL A 192 18.55 10.33 17.45
CA VAL A 192 19.12 9.18 16.76
C VAL A 192 19.55 9.70 15.40
N ASN A 193 20.79 10.20 15.33
CA ASN A 193 21.48 10.40 14.08
C ASN A 193 21.52 9.06 13.33
N ASN A 194 21.26 9.10 12.02
CA ASN A 194 21.09 7.96 11.10
C ASN A 194 22.31 6.99 10.99
N SER A 195 23.23 6.99 11.94
CA SER A 195 24.52 6.29 11.85
C SER A 195 24.80 5.26 12.96
N ASP A 196 23.89 4.97 13.89
CA ASP A 196 24.17 3.97 14.95
C ASP A 196 23.17 2.80 14.99
N GLY A 197 23.70 1.60 14.72
CA GLY A 197 23.27 0.34 15.31
C GLY A 197 22.03 -0.34 14.72
N PHE A 198 22.27 -1.31 13.82
CA PHE A 198 21.27 -2.29 13.36
C PHE A 198 20.65 -3.06 14.55
N THR A 199 19.41 -2.71 14.88
CA THR A 199 18.46 -3.51 15.67
C THR A 199 17.11 -3.48 14.96
N GLU A 200 16.15 -4.32 15.35
CA GLU A 200 14.80 -4.35 14.75
C GLU A 200 14.10 -2.96 14.74
N SER A 201 14.42 -2.11 15.73
CA SER A 201 14.03 -0.69 15.79
C SER A 201 14.63 0.18 14.67
N SER A 202 15.80 -0.18 14.15
CA SER A 202 16.47 0.51 13.04
C SER A 202 15.76 0.24 11.72
N MET A 203 15.25 -0.98 11.51
CA MET A 203 14.50 -1.30 10.30
C MET A 203 13.15 -0.56 10.26
N GLU A 204 12.46 -0.43 11.38
CA GLU A 204 11.28 0.44 11.52
C GLU A 204 11.60 1.89 11.15
N GLY A 205 12.65 2.45 11.76
CA GLY A 205 13.07 3.83 11.49
C GLY A 205 13.47 4.07 10.03
N VAL A 206 14.12 3.09 9.40
CA VAL A 206 14.49 3.14 7.97
C VAL A 206 13.25 3.06 7.08
N LEU A 207 12.33 2.13 7.34
CA LEU A 207 11.08 2.03 6.58
C LEU A 207 10.28 3.32 6.70
N ARG A 208 10.22 3.89 7.90
CA ARG A 208 9.54 5.15 8.17
C ARG A 208 10.16 6.35 7.44
N SER A 209 11.48 6.53 7.56
CA SER A 209 12.19 7.60 6.85
C SER A 209 12.01 7.49 5.33
N LYS A 210 12.01 6.26 4.79
CA LYS A 210 11.77 6.02 3.37
C LYS A 210 10.31 6.25 2.94
N MET A 211 9.33 5.87 3.76
CA MET A 211 7.92 6.22 3.55
C MET A 211 7.76 7.74 3.41
N VAL A 212 8.29 8.51 4.36
CA VAL A 212 8.30 9.98 4.30
C VAL A 212 8.99 10.50 3.03
N GLY A 213 10.07 9.84 2.60
CA GLY A 213 10.77 10.14 1.36
C GLY A 213 9.93 9.94 0.09
N LEU A 214 8.88 9.11 0.09
CA LEU A 214 8.05 8.84 -1.10
C LEU A 214 7.39 10.11 -1.66
N ASN A 215 7.13 11.10 -0.80
CA ASN A 215 6.59 12.41 -1.19
C ASN A 215 7.52 13.18 -2.15
N LYS A 216 8.84 12.94 -2.10
CA LYS A 216 9.83 13.66 -2.93
C LYS A 216 9.95 13.10 -4.35
N TYR A 217 9.57 11.85 -4.55
CA TYR A 217 9.71 11.18 -5.84
C TYR A 217 8.44 11.39 -6.67
N LYS A 218 8.33 12.55 -7.32
CA LYS A 218 7.49 12.70 -8.51
C LYS A 218 8.22 12.06 -9.68
N SER A 219 7.51 11.33 -10.55
CA SER A 219 8.10 10.92 -11.83
C SER A 219 8.67 12.16 -12.52
N PRO A 220 9.85 12.07 -13.17
CA PRO A 220 10.26 13.12 -14.08
C PRO A 220 9.13 13.30 -15.09
N SER A 221 8.59 14.51 -15.17
CA SER A 221 7.71 14.88 -16.28
C SER A 221 8.47 14.51 -17.54
N ILE A 222 7.91 13.60 -18.35
CA ILE A 222 8.41 13.36 -19.70
C ILE A 222 8.31 14.71 -20.39
N SER A 223 9.44 15.40 -20.52
CA SER A 223 9.57 16.55 -21.40
C SER A 223 9.37 16.01 -22.79
N SER A 224 8.21 16.33 -23.37
CA SER A 224 7.93 16.14 -24.78
C SER A 224 9.02 16.81 -25.61
N PHE A 225 9.81 16.01 -26.31
CA PHE A 225 10.54 16.36 -27.53
C PHE A 225 10.42 15.20 -28.51
#